data_AF-A0A7S3IM29-F1
#
_entry.id   AF-A0A7S3IM29-F1
#
_cell.length_a   1.000
_cell.length_b   1.000
_cell.length_c   1.000
_cell.angle_alpha   90.00
_cell.angle_beta   90.00
_cell.angle_gamma   90.00
#
_symmetry.space_group_name_H-M   'P 1'
#
loop_
_entity.id
_entity.type
_entity.pdbx_description
1 polymer ?
#
loop_
_entity_poly.entity_id
_entity_poly.type
_entity_poly.pdbx_seq_one_letter_code
_entity_poly.pdbx_strand_id
1 'polypeptide(L)'
;MYTYMLVLNDYGIRPSTIWFLQGEKAPLPGPNDVYDPTDTDASDGSLYGNTNLTYDASKGWTTDDLDDLKQLGWDLTRNAKTDIRLYYAYNNTRLPEDWTTCRFGKMGDDSYPQFYQESSVSDFPICYSTEALKYAQAAYLVSIVTVQAAGLISAKTRNLSLYQQGMINSMGNFGLFFEFALVAVLLYVQPLNIALGTRQIAFHHFAVPSFSFYIAIFFYDELRKIFLRRGMVREDGRFKQKGWIVQNTYY
;
A
#
# COMPACT_ATOMS: atom_id res chain seq x y z
N MET A 1 6.08 3.34 3.29
CA MET A 1 5.41 2.35 4.15
C MET A 1 4.00 2.76 4.55
N TYR A 2 3.75 4.02 4.93
CA TYR A 2 2.40 4.50 5.32
C TYR A 2 1.31 4.19 4.27
N THR A 3 1.48 4.61 3.01
CA THR A 3 0.48 4.37 1.96
C THR A 3 0.17 2.88 1.77
N TYR A 4 1.21 2.04 1.83
CA TYR A 4 1.06 0.59 1.70
C TYR A 4 0.14 0.03 2.80
N MET A 5 0.37 0.41 4.06
CA MET A 5 -0.45 -0.02 5.18
C MET A 5 -1.87 0.56 5.14
N LEU A 6 -2.01 1.81 4.69
CA LEU A 6 -3.32 2.45 4.53
C LEU A 6 -4.17 1.73 3.47
N VAL A 7 -3.57 1.38 2.34
CA VAL A 7 -4.27 0.70 1.25
C VAL A 7 -4.68 -0.71 1.65
N LEU A 8 -3.80 -1.45 2.35
CA LEU A 8 -4.17 -2.76 2.91
C LEU A 8 -5.33 -2.66 3.91
N ASN A 9 -5.32 -1.63 4.77
CA ASN A 9 -6.40 -1.37 5.72
C ASN A 9 -7.72 -1.10 5.00
N ASP A 10 -7.71 -0.25 3.97
CA ASP A 10 -8.90 0.03 3.16
C ASP A 10 -9.47 -1.24 2.48
N TYR A 11 -8.64 -2.24 2.17
CA TYR A 11 -9.07 -3.54 1.61
C TYR A 11 -9.39 -4.63 2.66
N GLY A 12 -9.41 -4.28 3.94
CA GLY A 12 -9.84 -5.18 5.01
C GLY A 12 -8.71 -5.86 5.81
N ILE A 13 -7.44 -5.52 5.55
CA ILE A 13 -6.26 -6.11 6.21
C ILE A 13 -5.65 -5.09 7.17
N ARG A 14 -5.76 -5.32 8.48
CA ARG A 14 -5.18 -4.41 9.48
C ARG A 14 -3.64 -4.46 9.47
N PRO A 15 -2.95 -3.34 9.71
CA PRO A 15 -1.48 -3.35 9.77
C PRO A 15 -0.89 -4.25 10.85
N SER A 16 -1.60 -4.47 11.97
CA SER A 16 -1.16 -5.35 13.06
C SER A 16 -1.09 -6.82 12.64
N THR A 17 -1.94 -7.24 11.70
CA THR A 17 -2.14 -8.66 11.38
C THR A 17 -1.21 -9.16 10.29
N ILE A 18 -0.58 -8.23 9.56
CA ILE A 18 0.33 -8.50 8.45
C ILE A 18 1.54 -9.34 8.88
N TRP A 19 2.02 -9.14 10.10
CA TRP A 19 3.21 -9.81 10.60
C TRP A 19 3.00 -11.32 10.64
N PHE A 20 3.99 -12.03 10.08
CA PHE A 20 4.05 -13.50 10.01
C PHE A 20 2.97 -14.19 9.15
N LEU A 21 2.06 -13.47 8.48
CA LEU A 21 1.05 -14.07 7.58
C LEU A 21 1.65 -14.96 6.49
N GLN A 22 2.81 -14.58 5.96
CA GLN A 22 3.45 -15.31 4.87
C GLN A 22 3.92 -16.70 5.33
N GLY A 23 4.31 -16.88 6.58
CA GLY A 23 4.90 -18.14 7.07
C GLY A 23 3.86 -19.23 7.39
N GLU A 24 2.60 -18.84 7.54
CA GLU A 24 1.52 -19.73 7.95
C GLU A 24 1.04 -20.63 6.81
N LYS A 25 0.87 -21.92 7.12
CA LYS A 25 0.32 -22.92 6.21
C LYS A 25 -1.03 -23.35 6.76
N ALA A 26 -2.04 -23.33 5.90
CA ALA A 26 -3.40 -23.72 6.25
C ALA A 26 -4.02 -24.51 5.08
N PRO A 27 -5.05 -25.33 5.34
CA PRO A 27 -5.82 -25.93 4.27
C PRO A 27 -6.53 -24.82 3.48
N LEU A 28 -6.53 -24.93 2.15
CA LEU A 28 -7.28 -24.00 1.31
C LEU A 28 -8.79 -24.23 1.52
N PRO A 29 -9.61 -23.17 1.59
CA PRO A 29 -11.06 -23.33 1.71
C PRO A 29 -11.66 -23.95 0.45
N GLY A 30 -12.86 -24.50 0.59
CA GLY A 30 -13.66 -25.02 -0.49
C GLY A 30 -14.03 -23.95 -1.53
N PRO A 31 -14.38 -24.34 -2.77
CA PRO A 31 -14.67 -23.40 -3.85
C PRO A 31 -15.96 -22.58 -3.66
N ASN A 32 -16.86 -23.04 -2.78
CA ASN A 32 -18.16 -22.43 -2.49
C ASN A 32 -18.26 -21.87 -1.06
N ASP A 33 -17.15 -21.88 -0.32
CA ASP A 33 -17.11 -21.44 1.08
C ASP A 33 -17.30 -19.93 1.15
N VAL A 34 -18.16 -19.49 2.06
CA VAL A 34 -18.47 -18.08 2.28
C VAL A 34 -18.08 -17.72 3.70
N TYR A 35 -17.32 -16.65 3.85
CA TYR A 35 -16.90 -16.18 5.17
C TYR A 35 -18.09 -15.75 6.03
N ASP A 36 -18.26 -16.42 7.17
CA ASP A 36 -19.21 -16.08 8.21
C ASP A 36 -18.49 -15.97 9.57
N PRO A 37 -18.39 -14.78 10.18
CA PRO A 37 -17.70 -14.62 11.47
C PRO A 37 -18.44 -15.25 12.66
N THR A 38 -19.72 -15.62 12.49
CA THR A 38 -20.54 -16.23 13.56
C THR A 38 -20.46 -17.75 13.60
N ASP A 39 -19.96 -18.36 12.52
CA ASP A 39 -19.71 -19.80 12.43
C ASP A 39 -18.46 -20.18 13.23
N THR A 40 -18.66 -20.43 14.53
CA THR A 40 -17.60 -20.89 15.45
C THR A 40 -17.92 -22.23 16.10
N ASP A 41 -19.14 -22.74 15.88
CA ASP A 41 -19.65 -23.91 16.57
C ASP A 41 -19.22 -25.18 15.84
N ALA A 42 -18.60 -26.10 16.58
CA ALA A 42 -18.13 -27.37 16.03
C ALA A 42 -19.25 -28.26 15.45
N SER A 43 -20.52 -27.94 15.73
CA SER A 43 -21.69 -28.61 15.15
C SER A 43 -21.86 -28.34 13.66
N ASP A 44 -21.36 -27.21 13.18
CA ASP A 44 -21.61 -26.73 11.83
C ASP A 44 -20.62 -27.38 10.83
N GLY A 45 -19.57 -28.02 11.35
CA GLY A 45 -18.58 -28.74 10.55
C GLY A 45 -17.67 -27.82 9.74
N SER A 46 -17.70 -26.51 10.04
CA SER A 46 -16.84 -25.49 9.45
C SER A 46 -16.39 -24.50 10.51
N LEU A 47 -15.29 -23.80 10.25
CA LEU A 47 -14.87 -22.66 11.07
C LEU A 47 -14.81 -21.42 10.20
N TYR A 48 -15.55 -20.40 10.61
CA TYR A 48 -15.81 -19.16 9.87
C TYR A 48 -16.33 -19.36 8.44
N GLY A 49 -16.95 -20.52 8.15
CA GLY A 49 -17.43 -20.94 6.84
C GLY A 49 -16.44 -21.81 6.04
N ASN A 50 -15.27 -22.15 6.58
CA ASN A 50 -14.30 -23.03 5.90
C ASN A 50 -14.63 -24.50 6.18
N THR A 51 -15.08 -25.23 5.15
CA THR A 51 -15.55 -26.62 5.27
C THR A 51 -14.42 -27.65 5.31
N ASN A 52 -13.19 -27.26 5.01
CA ASN A 52 -12.02 -28.14 5.04
C ASN A 52 -11.37 -28.18 6.44
N LEU A 53 -12.00 -27.58 7.44
CA LEU A 53 -11.57 -27.60 8.84
C LEU A 53 -12.45 -28.56 9.64
N THR A 54 -11.82 -29.49 10.35
CA THR A 54 -12.48 -30.46 11.23
C THR A 54 -12.18 -30.13 12.69
N TYR A 55 -13.16 -30.33 13.58
CA TYR A 55 -12.97 -30.08 15.01
C TYR A 55 -12.58 -31.38 15.74
N ASP A 56 -11.41 -31.38 16.37
CA ASP A 56 -10.95 -32.45 17.27
C ASP A 56 -10.92 -31.91 18.70
N ALA A 57 -11.63 -32.55 19.63
CA ALA A 57 -11.68 -32.14 21.04
C ALA A 57 -10.30 -32.11 21.73
N SER A 58 -9.30 -32.81 21.20
CA SER A 58 -7.93 -32.85 21.74
C SER A 58 -6.97 -31.83 21.14
N LYS A 59 -7.19 -31.41 19.89
CA LYS A 59 -6.29 -30.55 19.11
C LYS A 59 -6.92 -29.21 18.69
N GLY A 60 -8.21 -29.04 18.92
CA GLY A 60 -9.01 -27.94 18.38
C GLY A 60 -9.30 -28.13 16.89
N TRP A 61 -9.51 -27.01 16.20
CA TRP A 61 -9.73 -27.00 14.75
C TRP A 61 -8.46 -27.42 14.00
N THR A 62 -8.53 -28.56 13.34
CA THR A 62 -7.45 -29.19 12.59
C THR A 62 -7.90 -29.51 11.16
N THR A 63 -6.99 -30.05 10.35
CA THR A 63 -7.32 -30.74 9.11
C THR A 63 -6.96 -32.21 9.29
N ASP A 64 -7.71 -33.09 8.64
CA ASP A 64 -7.46 -34.53 8.68
C ASP A 64 -6.18 -34.89 7.88
N ASP A 65 -5.93 -34.16 6.79
CA ASP A 65 -4.78 -34.34 5.90
C ASP A 65 -3.75 -33.20 6.06
N LEU A 66 -2.63 -33.50 6.73
CA LEU A 66 -1.52 -32.55 6.92
C LEU A 66 -0.80 -32.21 5.59
N ASP A 67 -0.91 -33.07 4.59
CA ASP A 67 -0.35 -32.85 3.25
C ASP A 67 -1.09 -31.75 2.46
N ASP A 68 -2.29 -31.35 2.90
CA ASP A 68 -3.06 -30.26 2.29
C ASP A 68 -2.70 -28.87 2.82
N LEU A 69 -1.81 -28.79 3.81
CA LEU A 69 -1.27 -27.53 4.33
C LEU A 69 -0.41 -26.84 3.26
N LYS A 70 -1.02 -25.87 2.57
CA LYS A 70 -0.39 -25.10 1.50
C LYS A 70 -0.13 -23.69 1.99
N GLN A 71 0.97 -23.10 1.55
CA GLN A 71 1.27 -21.69 1.81
C GLN A 71 0.52 -20.81 0.82
N LEU A 72 -0.08 -19.72 1.29
CA LEU A 72 -0.77 -18.77 0.43
C LEU A 72 0.25 -18.01 -0.43
N GLY A 73 0.13 -18.13 -1.76
CA GLY A 73 0.95 -17.38 -2.70
C GLY A 73 0.48 -15.93 -2.83
N TRP A 74 0.94 -15.07 -1.92
CA TRP A 74 0.63 -13.63 -1.93
C TRP A 74 1.12 -12.90 -3.18
N ASP A 75 2.28 -13.32 -3.71
CA ASP A 75 2.86 -12.73 -4.93
C ASP A 75 2.22 -13.27 -6.22
N LEU A 76 1.64 -14.48 -6.17
CA LEU A 76 1.07 -15.16 -7.32
C LEU A 76 -0.41 -14.80 -7.53
N THR A 77 -0.94 -15.03 -8.73
CA THR A 77 -2.37 -14.85 -9.03
C THR A 77 -3.21 -16.10 -8.76
N ARG A 78 -2.59 -17.25 -8.49
CA ARG A 78 -3.27 -18.54 -8.30
C ARG A 78 -4.32 -18.52 -7.18
N ASN A 79 -4.04 -17.79 -6.11
CA ASN A 79 -4.90 -17.74 -4.92
C ASN A 79 -5.72 -16.44 -4.84
N ALA A 80 -5.83 -15.69 -5.94
CA ALA A 80 -6.57 -14.42 -5.97
C ALA A 80 -8.08 -14.58 -5.68
N LYS A 81 -8.65 -15.77 -5.93
CA LYS A 81 -10.04 -16.09 -5.59
C LYS A 81 -10.25 -16.39 -4.11
N THR A 82 -9.20 -16.81 -3.40
CA THR A 82 -9.31 -17.31 -2.03
C THR A 82 -9.51 -16.14 -1.07
N ASP A 83 -10.59 -16.18 -0.27
CA ASP A 83 -10.76 -15.25 0.84
C ASP A 83 -9.74 -15.59 1.93
N ILE A 84 -8.88 -14.62 2.24
CA ILE A 84 -7.81 -14.81 3.22
C ILE A 84 -8.36 -15.05 4.63
N ARG A 85 -9.56 -14.56 4.95
CA ARG A 85 -10.17 -14.72 6.28
C ARG A 85 -10.54 -16.17 6.55
N LEU A 86 -11.03 -16.87 5.52
CA LEU A 86 -11.30 -18.31 5.56
C LEU A 86 -10.01 -19.13 5.68
N TYR A 87 -8.96 -18.73 4.96
CA TYR A 87 -7.66 -19.41 4.99
C TYR A 87 -6.96 -19.27 6.36
N TYR A 88 -6.95 -18.06 6.94
CA TYR A 88 -6.30 -17.78 8.22
C TYR A 88 -7.17 -18.12 9.45
N ALA A 89 -8.33 -18.75 9.24
CA ALA A 89 -9.16 -19.32 10.31
C ALA A 89 -8.44 -20.48 11.04
N TYR A 90 -7.60 -21.22 10.31
CA TYR A 90 -6.92 -22.41 10.81
C TYR A 90 -6.18 -22.14 12.13
N ASN A 91 -6.36 -23.04 13.10
CA ASN A 91 -5.74 -22.99 14.42
C ASN A 91 -5.96 -21.68 15.20
N ASN A 92 -7.04 -20.94 14.91
CA ASN A 92 -7.31 -19.62 15.48
C ASN A 92 -6.14 -18.63 15.30
N THR A 93 -5.34 -18.78 14.24
CA THR A 93 -4.19 -17.90 13.98
C THR A 93 -4.62 -16.44 13.78
N ARG A 94 -5.81 -16.23 13.18
CA ARG A 94 -6.44 -14.90 13.06
C ARG A 94 -7.91 -14.96 13.44
N LEU A 95 -8.34 -13.99 14.25
CA LEU A 95 -9.71 -13.86 14.70
C LEU A 95 -10.50 -12.87 13.81
N PRO A 96 -11.84 -12.85 13.86
CA PRO A 96 -12.63 -11.88 13.10
C PRO A 96 -12.27 -10.42 13.42
N GLU A 97 -11.83 -10.14 14.65
CA GLU A 97 -11.40 -8.81 15.10
C GLU A 97 -10.08 -8.31 14.47
N ASP A 98 -9.26 -9.24 13.98
CA ASP A 98 -8.01 -8.94 13.27
C ASP A 98 -8.29 -8.32 11.90
N TRP A 99 -9.46 -8.60 11.32
CA TRP A 99 -9.85 -8.03 10.05
C TRP A 99 -10.57 -6.69 10.26
N THR A 100 -10.54 -5.83 9.25
CA THR A 100 -11.29 -4.57 9.23
C THR A 100 -12.33 -4.59 8.12
N THR A 101 -13.33 -3.73 8.18
CA THR A 101 -14.35 -3.63 7.13
C THR A 101 -13.71 -3.09 5.85
N CYS A 102 -13.96 -3.75 4.72
CA CYS A 102 -13.49 -3.24 3.44
C CYS A 102 -14.21 -1.93 3.11
N ARG A 103 -13.45 -0.91 2.71
CA ARG A 103 -13.96 0.42 2.39
C ARG A 103 -14.86 0.43 1.15
N PHE A 104 -14.56 -0.39 0.15
CA PHE A 104 -15.23 -0.38 -1.16
C PHE A 104 -16.37 -1.41 -1.28
N GLY A 105 -16.84 -1.94 -0.14
CA GLY A 105 -17.95 -2.90 -0.11
C GLY A 105 -17.55 -4.29 -0.61
N LYS A 106 -18.56 -5.16 -0.78
CA LYS A 106 -18.39 -6.48 -1.39
C LYS A 106 -18.59 -6.39 -2.90
N MET A 107 -18.05 -7.36 -3.64
CA MET A 107 -18.27 -7.47 -5.08
C MET A 107 -19.77 -7.58 -5.40
N GLY A 108 -20.26 -6.71 -6.29
CA GLY A 108 -21.67 -6.65 -6.68
C GLY A 108 -22.54 -5.73 -5.81
N ASP A 109 -21.94 -4.96 -4.90
CA ASP A 109 -22.62 -3.90 -4.16
C ASP A 109 -22.74 -2.64 -5.03
N ASP A 110 -23.97 -2.19 -5.31
CA ASP A 110 -24.27 -1.00 -6.12
C ASP A 110 -23.75 0.32 -5.51
N SER A 111 -23.31 0.29 -4.25
CA SER A 111 -22.79 1.45 -3.52
C SER A 111 -21.48 1.99 -4.10
N TYR A 112 -20.68 1.15 -4.77
CA TYR A 112 -19.39 1.55 -5.34
C TYR A 112 -19.22 1.04 -6.77
N PRO A 113 -18.48 1.77 -7.63
CA PRO A 113 -18.12 1.28 -8.97
C PRO A 113 -17.37 -0.06 -8.93
N GLN A 114 -17.70 -0.96 -9.87
CA GLN A 114 -17.07 -2.27 -10.05
C GLN A 114 -15.53 -2.21 -10.08
N PHE A 115 -14.98 -1.15 -10.69
CA PHE A 115 -13.53 -0.90 -10.76
C PHE A 115 -12.82 -0.86 -9.40
N TYR A 116 -13.50 -0.48 -8.31
CA TYR A 116 -12.91 -0.46 -6.95
C TYR A 116 -13.08 -1.78 -6.19
N GLN A 117 -13.94 -2.66 -6.68
CA GLN A 117 -14.25 -3.94 -6.05
C GLN A 117 -13.48 -5.09 -6.69
N GLU A 118 -13.29 -5.04 -8.01
CA GLU A 118 -12.73 -6.13 -8.80
C GLU A 118 -11.37 -5.78 -9.41
N SER A 119 -10.49 -6.78 -9.45
CA SER A 119 -9.18 -6.63 -10.07
C SER A 119 -9.26 -6.73 -11.59
N SER A 120 -8.74 -5.75 -12.34
CA SER A 120 -8.65 -5.77 -13.82
C SER A 120 -7.82 -6.91 -14.43
N VAL A 121 -7.03 -7.61 -13.61
CA VAL A 121 -6.14 -8.68 -14.08
C VAL A 121 -6.70 -10.06 -13.72
N SER A 122 -7.31 -10.19 -12.54
CA SER A 122 -7.78 -11.48 -12.04
C SER A 122 -9.29 -11.63 -12.00
N ASP A 123 -10.06 -10.57 -12.26
CA ASP A 123 -11.54 -10.55 -12.23
C ASP A 123 -12.14 -11.06 -10.91
N PHE A 124 -11.37 -10.97 -9.83
CA PHE A 124 -11.73 -11.40 -8.48
C PHE A 124 -11.81 -10.21 -7.54
N PRO A 125 -12.54 -10.33 -6.41
CA PRO A 125 -12.63 -9.26 -5.42
C PRO A 125 -11.25 -8.88 -4.88
N ILE A 126 -11.01 -7.58 -4.72
CA ILE A 126 -9.78 -7.05 -4.15
C ILE A 126 -9.81 -7.14 -2.62
N CYS A 127 -10.98 -6.87 -2.01
CA CYS A 127 -11.19 -6.96 -0.58
C CYS A 127 -10.92 -8.38 -0.07
N TYR A 128 -10.19 -8.50 1.05
CA TYR A 128 -9.88 -9.79 1.69
C TYR A 128 -9.23 -10.83 0.76
N SER A 129 -8.53 -10.39 -0.27
CA SER A 129 -7.81 -11.26 -1.22
C SER A 129 -6.31 -10.96 -1.21
N THR A 130 -5.52 -11.89 -1.75
CA THR A 130 -4.10 -11.64 -2.04
C THR A 130 -3.88 -10.51 -3.04
N GLU A 131 -4.89 -10.17 -3.86
CA GLU A 131 -4.81 -9.04 -4.78
C GLU A 131 -4.63 -7.70 -4.05
N ALA A 132 -5.15 -7.55 -2.83
CA ALA A 132 -4.96 -6.34 -2.02
C ALA A 132 -3.48 -5.96 -1.85
N LEU A 133 -2.58 -6.96 -1.76
CA LEU A 133 -1.15 -6.74 -1.67
C LEU A 133 -0.58 -6.04 -2.91
N LYS A 134 -0.99 -6.47 -4.10
CA LYS A 134 -0.51 -5.91 -5.37
C LYS A 134 -1.00 -4.48 -5.56
N TYR A 135 -2.22 -4.19 -5.14
CA TYR A 135 -2.74 -2.81 -5.08
C TYR A 135 -1.97 -1.94 -4.09
N ALA A 136 -1.61 -2.48 -2.91
CA ALA A 136 -0.79 -1.76 -1.94
C ALA A 136 0.64 -1.49 -2.44
N GLN A 137 1.25 -2.45 -3.14
CA GLN A 137 2.56 -2.27 -3.79
C GLN A 137 2.51 -1.19 -4.88
N ALA A 138 1.47 -1.21 -5.72
CA ALA A 138 1.25 -0.22 -6.77
C ALA A 138 1.04 1.20 -6.19
N ALA A 139 0.23 1.34 -5.14
CA ALA A 139 0.05 2.62 -4.46
C ALA A 139 1.34 3.09 -3.77
N TYR A 140 2.15 2.17 -3.27
CA TYR A 140 3.45 2.49 -2.71
C TYR A 140 4.44 3.03 -3.76
N LEU A 141 4.45 2.46 -4.98
CA LEU A 141 5.23 2.98 -6.10
C LEU A 141 4.86 4.45 -6.42
N VAL A 142 3.56 4.77 -6.53
CA VAL A 142 3.08 6.15 -6.74
C VAL A 142 3.53 7.07 -5.62
N SER A 143 3.53 6.56 -4.38
CA SER A 143 3.95 7.33 -3.23
C SER A 143 5.42 7.73 -3.28
N ILE A 144 6.28 6.81 -3.72
CA ILE A 144 7.71 7.06 -3.87
C ILE A 144 7.92 8.15 -4.92
N VAL A 145 7.29 8.02 -6.09
CA VAL A 145 7.41 9.00 -7.18
C VAL A 145 6.89 10.38 -6.77
N THR A 146 5.79 10.43 -6.02
CA THR A 146 5.26 11.70 -5.48
C THR A 146 6.27 12.37 -4.56
N VAL A 147 6.91 11.62 -3.65
CA VAL A 147 7.93 12.15 -2.75
C VAL A 147 9.21 12.54 -3.50
N GLN A 148 9.60 11.79 -4.52
CA GLN A 148 10.74 12.11 -5.40
C GLN A 148 10.52 13.42 -6.15
N ALA A 149 9.30 13.68 -6.64
CA ALA A 149 8.93 14.96 -7.24
C ALA A 149 9.13 16.13 -6.25
N ALA A 150 8.72 15.96 -4.98
CA ALA A 150 8.99 16.95 -3.93
C ALA A 150 10.50 17.16 -3.73
N GLY A 151 11.26 16.07 -3.64
CA GLY A 151 12.70 16.10 -3.50
C GLY A 151 13.39 16.85 -4.64
N LEU A 152 12.97 16.62 -5.89
CA LEU A 152 13.52 17.29 -7.07
C LEU A 152 13.22 18.80 -7.07
N ILE A 153 12.00 19.18 -6.67
CA ILE A 153 11.60 20.60 -6.52
C ILE A 153 12.44 21.28 -5.43
N SER A 154 12.60 20.63 -4.27
CA SER A 154 13.40 21.14 -3.16
C SER A 154 14.90 21.24 -3.51
N ALA A 155 15.46 20.22 -4.17
CA ALA A 155 16.87 20.16 -4.58
C ALA A 155 17.22 21.15 -5.71
N LYS A 156 16.22 21.72 -6.40
CA LYS A 156 16.42 22.71 -7.46
C LYS A 156 17.21 23.93 -7.00
N THR A 157 16.97 24.38 -5.77
CA THR A 157 17.62 25.57 -5.21
C THR A 157 18.31 25.21 -3.90
N ARG A 158 19.55 25.70 -3.72
CA ARG A 158 20.31 25.49 -2.48
C ARG A 158 20.03 26.54 -1.40
N ASN A 159 19.75 27.77 -1.82
CA ASN A 159 19.63 28.93 -0.91
C ASN A 159 18.44 29.84 -1.26
N LEU A 160 18.22 30.06 -2.56
CA LEU A 160 17.11 30.88 -3.00
C LEU A 160 15.78 30.14 -2.77
N SER A 161 14.73 30.88 -2.38
CA SER A 161 13.39 30.28 -2.26
C SER A 161 12.90 29.87 -3.64
N LEU A 162 12.13 28.79 -3.72
CA LEU A 162 11.49 28.39 -4.97
C LEU A 162 10.66 29.53 -5.58
N TYR A 163 10.01 30.35 -4.74
CA TYR A 163 9.22 31.50 -5.20
C TYR A 163 10.07 32.54 -5.94
N GLN A 164 11.29 32.78 -5.47
CA GLN A 164 12.21 33.76 -6.04
C GLN A 164 12.90 33.24 -7.31
N GLN A 165 13.23 31.94 -7.36
CA GLN A 165 13.86 31.32 -8.53
C GLN A 165 12.84 31.05 -9.65
N GLY A 166 11.62 30.66 -9.29
CA GLY A 166 10.61 30.14 -10.20
C GLY A 166 10.95 28.76 -10.77
N MET A 167 9.96 28.13 -11.42
CA MET A 167 10.12 26.86 -12.14
C MET A 167 10.34 27.08 -13.64
N ILE A 168 11.35 27.88 -14.01
CA ILE A 168 11.64 28.22 -15.41
C ILE A 168 12.42 27.14 -16.19
N ASN A 169 12.85 26.07 -15.51
CA ASN A 169 13.62 25.00 -16.17
C ASN A 169 12.65 24.05 -16.90
N SER A 170 12.46 24.27 -18.21
CA SER A 170 11.58 23.46 -19.05
C SER A 170 11.95 21.97 -19.02
N MET A 171 13.25 21.62 -19.01
CA MET A 171 13.67 20.22 -18.96
C MET A 171 13.36 19.57 -17.61
N GLY A 172 13.51 20.31 -16.51
CA GLY A 172 13.14 19.83 -15.17
C GLY A 172 11.63 19.61 -15.03
N ASN A 173 10.81 20.53 -15.55
CA ASN A 173 9.36 20.40 -15.54
C ASN A 173 8.88 19.26 -16.45
N PHE A 174 9.53 19.08 -17.62
CA PHE A 174 9.28 17.95 -18.49
C PHE A 174 9.62 16.62 -17.82
N GLY A 175 10.75 16.54 -17.11
CA GLY A 175 11.12 15.36 -16.33
C GLY A 175 10.08 14.99 -15.28
N LEU A 176 9.61 15.96 -14.50
CA LEU A 176 8.53 15.76 -13.52
C LEU A 176 7.24 15.25 -14.17
N PHE A 177 6.81 15.89 -15.26
CA PHE A 177 5.62 15.45 -15.98
C PHE A 177 5.77 14.03 -16.55
N PHE A 178 6.92 13.75 -17.18
CA PHE A 178 7.22 12.45 -17.76
C PHE A 178 7.24 11.34 -16.70
N GLU A 179 7.76 11.62 -15.51
CA GLU A 179 7.79 10.65 -14.42
C GLU A 179 6.38 10.23 -13.98
N PHE A 180 5.48 11.19 -13.75
CA PHE A 180 4.08 10.89 -13.43
C PHE A 180 3.34 10.22 -14.60
N ALA A 181 3.62 10.64 -15.84
CA ALA A 181 3.04 10.02 -17.03
C ALA A 181 3.50 8.55 -17.18
N LEU A 182 4.77 8.27 -16.93
CA LEU A 182 5.33 6.92 -16.95
C LEU A 182 4.64 6.05 -15.89
N VAL A 183 4.49 6.54 -14.66
CA VAL A 183 3.78 5.80 -13.60
C VAL A 183 2.33 5.55 -13.98
N ALA A 184 1.62 6.54 -14.54
CA ALA A 184 0.26 6.34 -15.01
C ALA A 184 0.19 5.25 -16.10
N VAL A 185 1.12 5.25 -17.05
CA VAL A 185 1.25 4.19 -18.06
C VAL A 185 1.49 2.83 -17.41
N LEU A 186 2.39 2.74 -16.42
CA LEU A 186 2.68 1.48 -15.72
C LEU A 186 1.50 0.91 -14.93
N LEU A 187 0.54 1.73 -14.52
CA LEU A 187 -0.61 1.31 -13.69
C LEU A 187 -1.87 1.04 -14.51
N TYR A 188 -2.07 1.74 -15.62
CA TYR A 188 -3.31 1.68 -16.39
C TYR A 188 -3.15 0.94 -17.73
N VAL A 189 -1.93 0.59 -18.15
CA VAL A 189 -1.70 -0.24 -19.34
C VAL A 189 -1.62 -1.71 -18.96
N GLN A 190 -2.66 -2.48 -19.32
CA GLN A 190 -2.87 -3.86 -18.87
C GLN A 190 -1.70 -4.82 -19.18
N PRO A 191 -1.04 -4.81 -20.37
CA PRO A 191 0.14 -5.63 -20.61
C PRO A 191 1.28 -5.38 -19.61
N LEU A 192 1.46 -4.13 -19.18
CA LEU A 192 2.50 -3.75 -18.21
C LEU A 192 2.11 -4.18 -16.79
N ASN A 193 0.82 -4.08 -16.44
CA ASN A 193 0.29 -4.57 -15.17
C ASN A 193 0.55 -6.06 -14.94
N ILE A 194 0.43 -6.87 -16.01
CA ILE A 194 0.72 -8.31 -15.94
C ILE A 194 2.22 -8.55 -15.84
N ALA A 195 3.03 -7.85 -16.65
CA ALA A 195 4.48 -8.06 -16.69
C ALA A 195 5.22 -7.60 -15.43
N LEU A 196 4.79 -6.49 -14.82
CA LEU A 196 5.44 -5.86 -13.67
C LEU A 196 4.72 -6.12 -12.35
N GLY A 197 3.56 -6.79 -12.38
CA GLY A 197 2.74 -7.05 -11.20
C GLY A 197 2.03 -5.81 -10.64
N THR A 198 2.05 -4.68 -11.36
CA THR A 198 1.31 -3.48 -10.99
C THR A 198 -0.20 -3.67 -11.15
N ARG A 199 -0.98 -2.81 -10.49
CA ARG A 199 -2.43 -2.82 -10.51
C ARG A 199 -2.95 -1.40 -10.70
N GLN A 200 -4.09 -1.28 -11.37
CA GLN A 200 -4.82 -0.02 -11.46
C GLN A 200 -5.26 0.39 -10.05
N ILE A 201 -4.87 1.55 -9.55
CA ILE A 201 -5.24 1.95 -8.19
C ILE A 201 -6.44 2.88 -8.22
N ALA A 202 -7.22 2.88 -7.13
CA ALA A 202 -8.30 3.83 -6.95
C ALA A 202 -7.75 5.27 -6.86
N PHE A 203 -8.52 6.25 -7.33
CA PHE A 203 -8.12 7.66 -7.28
C PHE A 203 -7.80 8.13 -5.85
N HIS A 204 -8.57 7.66 -4.86
CA HIS A 204 -8.33 7.96 -3.44
C HIS A 204 -6.97 7.46 -2.92
N HIS A 205 -6.40 6.43 -3.55
CA HIS A 205 -5.07 5.90 -3.23
C HIS A 205 -3.98 6.50 -4.11
N PHE A 206 -4.35 7.20 -5.18
CA PHE A 206 -3.43 7.84 -6.11
C PHE A 206 -2.89 9.13 -5.50
N ALA A 207 -1.64 9.09 -5.02
CA ALA A 207 -0.88 10.23 -4.48
C ALA A 207 -1.48 10.96 -3.27
N VAL A 208 -2.78 10.81 -2.95
CA VAL A 208 -3.46 11.48 -1.84
C VAL A 208 -2.79 11.19 -0.49
N PRO A 209 -2.48 9.94 -0.11
CA PRO A 209 -1.82 9.67 1.16
C PRO A 209 -0.39 10.22 1.22
N SER A 210 0.25 10.38 0.06
CA SER A 210 1.64 10.84 -0.08
C SER A 210 1.74 12.37 -0.12
N PHE A 211 0.66 13.04 -0.48
CA PHE A 211 0.63 14.49 -0.65
C PHE A 211 0.91 15.22 0.68
N SER A 212 0.50 14.65 1.81
CA SER A 212 0.85 15.16 3.15
C SER A 212 2.37 15.18 3.38
N PHE A 213 3.06 14.10 3.01
CA PHE A 213 4.53 14.01 3.11
C PHE A 213 5.23 14.91 2.10
N TYR A 214 4.70 15.01 0.87
CA TYR A 214 5.17 15.96 -0.14
C TYR A 214 5.18 17.39 0.42
N ILE A 215 4.05 17.80 1.00
CA ILE A 215 3.90 19.13 1.62
C ILE A 215 4.88 19.30 2.78
N ALA A 216 5.01 18.31 3.65
CA ALA A 216 5.92 18.36 4.79
C ALA A 216 7.39 18.52 4.36
N ILE A 217 7.84 17.79 3.34
CA ILE A 217 9.19 17.89 2.77
C ILE A 217 9.41 19.28 2.17
N PHE A 218 8.44 19.77 1.41
CA PHE A 218 8.51 21.10 0.80
C PHE A 218 8.62 22.21 1.85
N PHE A 219 7.76 22.18 2.88
CA PHE A 219 7.80 23.16 3.97
C PHE A 219 9.09 23.07 4.78
N TYR A 220 9.55 21.87 5.11
CA TYR A 220 10.81 21.67 5.83
C TYR A 220 11.98 22.29 5.07
N ASP A 221 12.06 22.07 3.76
CA ASP A 221 13.15 22.59 2.94
C ASP A 221 13.10 24.12 2.76
N GLU A 222 11.91 24.71 2.55
CA GLU A 222 11.78 26.16 2.49
C GLU A 222 12.10 26.83 3.84
N LEU A 223 11.71 26.21 4.97
CA LEU A 223 12.11 26.67 6.31
C LEU A 223 13.63 26.60 6.49
N ARG A 224 14.27 25.49 6.11
CA ARG A 224 15.73 25.35 6.11
C ARG A 224 16.39 26.48 5.30
N LYS A 225 15.88 26.76 4.09
CA LYS A 225 16.38 27.85 3.22
C LYS A 225 16.21 29.24 3.86
N ILE A 226 15.12 29.48 4.59
CA ILE A 226 14.93 30.74 5.34
C ILE A 226 16.03 30.91 6.41
N PHE A 227 16.31 29.87 7.19
CA PHE A 227 17.39 29.92 8.19
C PHE A 227 18.78 30.02 7.55
N LEU A 228 19.00 29.35 6.41
CA LEU A 228 20.24 29.47 5.63
C LEU A 228 20.49 30.91 5.19
N ARG A 229 19.47 31.59 4.64
CA ARG A 229 19.57 33.00 4.21
C ARG A 229 19.90 33.94 5.37
N ARG A 230 19.35 33.69 6.56
CA ARG A 230 19.65 34.49 7.76
C ARG A 230 21.08 34.31 8.27
N GLY A 231 21.66 33.11 8.10
CA GLY A 231 23.02 32.82 8.53
C GLY A 231 24.13 33.16 7.52
N MET A 232 23.79 33.42 6.26
CA MET A 232 24.75 33.89 5.25
C MET A 232 24.91 35.42 5.33
N VAL A 233 25.88 35.87 6.10
CA VAL A 233 26.20 37.31 6.26
C VAL A 233 27.40 37.66 5.38
N ARG A 234 27.27 38.73 4.60
CA ARG A 234 28.42 39.34 3.90
C ARG A 234 29.17 40.23 4.88
N GLU A 235 30.38 39.82 5.25
CA GLU A 235 31.34 40.66 5.98
C GLU A 235 32.57 40.86 5.09
N ASP A 236 33.02 42.10 4.94
CA ASP A 236 34.23 42.46 4.19
C ASP A 236 34.29 41.90 2.76
N GLY A 237 33.15 41.91 2.06
CA GLY A 237 33.05 41.41 0.68
C GLY A 237 33.15 39.88 0.54
N ARG A 238 33.35 39.12 1.64
CA ARG A 238 33.36 37.65 1.65
C ARG A 238 32.08 37.11 2.29
N PHE A 239 31.56 36.01 1.74
CA PHE A 239 30.43 35.30 2.35
C PHE A 239 30.94 34.53 3.58
N LYS A 240 30.52 34.94 4.79
CA LYS A 240 30.76 34.16 6.00
C LYS A 240 29.51 33.39 6.37
N GLN A 241 29.69 32.10 6.62
CA GLN A 241 28.64 31.20 7.10
C GLN A 241 28.55 31.31 8.62
N LYS A 242 27.59 32.10 9.12
CA LYS A 242 27.30 32.23 10.55
C LYS A 242 26.09 31.36 10.92
N GLY A 243 26.28 30.44 11.85
CA GLY A 243 25.22 29.61 12.39
C GLY A 243 25.35 28.13 12.03
N TRP A 244 24.91 27.29 12.96
CA TRP A 244 25.07 25.83 12.88
C TRP A 244 24.38 25.22 11.65
N ILE A 245 23.18 25.70 11.30
CA ILE A 245 22.41 25.20 10.14
C ILE A 245 23.18 25.45 8.84
N VAL A 246 23.81 26.61 8.68
CA VAL A 246 24.58 26.94 7.46
C VAL A 246 25.81 26.05 7.34
N GLN A 247 26.51 25.81 8.44
CA GLN A 247 27.74 25.02 8.41
C GLN A 247 27.48 23.52 8.15
N ASN A 248 26.33 22.99 8.61
CA ASN A 248 26.04 21.55 8.52
C ASN A 248 25.06 21.14 7.43
N THR A 249 24.27 22.08 6.88
CA THR A 249 23.19 21.74 5.93
C THR A 249 23.27 22.48 4.61
N TYR A 250 24.33 23.28 4.38
CA TYR A 250 24.55 23.95 3.12
C TYR A 250 25.26 23.00 2.13
N TYR A 251 24.46 22.24 1.38
CA TYR A 251 24.90 21.41 0.25
C TYR A 251 23.98 21.62 -0.95
#